data_AF-A2H6J4-F1
#
_entry.id   AF-A2H6J4-F1
#
_cell.length_a   1.000
_cell.length_b   1.000
_cell.length_c   1.000
_cell.angle_alpha   90.00
_cell.angle_beta   90.00
_cell.angle_gamma   90.00
#
_symmetry.space_group_name_H-M   'P 1'
#
loop_
_entity.id
_entity.type
_entity.pdbx_description
1 polymer ?
#
loop_
_entity_poly.entity_id
_entity_poly.type
_entity_poly.pdbx_seq_one_letter_code
_entity_poly.pdbx_strand_id
1 'polypeptide(L)'
;MTTTENTTTAIVHEAINEEYEYIQYNKQLRLIRSVKDDMYQMQSILTACATPDTKKPQDWFELNSTHELLSEFEHVELKKMYQDRQNLPSHLKGIYVHKFLVSSIAMWASPRYAWYIYRLLDEVAEKYM
;
A
#
# COMPACT_ATOMS: atom_id res chain seq x y z
N MET A 1 27.44 8.89 26.46
CA MET A 1 26.30 9.65 25.91
C MET A 1 25.80 8.86 24.71
N THR A 2 24.65 8.21 24.85
CA THR A 2 24.00 7.45 23.77
C THR A 2 23.18 8.45 22.95
N THR A 3 23.64 8.73 21.73
CA THR A 3 22.92 9.58 20.79
C THR A 3 21.64 8.85 20.39
N THR A 4 20.49 9.33 20.86
CA THR A 4 19.20 8.88 20.37
C THR A 4 19.07 9.38 18.94
N GLU A 5 19.25 8.50 17.96
CA GLU A 5 18.91 8.81 16.58
C GLU A 5 17.40 9.03 16.50
N ASN A 6 16.98 10.28 16.48
CA ASN A 6 15.64 10.64 16.04
C ASN A 6 15.54 10.26 14.56
N THR A 7 15.10 9.04 14.26
CA THR A 7 14.75 8.63 12.91
C THR A 7 13.44 9.32 12.53
N THR A 8 13.50 10.61 12.23
CA THR A 8 12.41 11.30 11.54
C THR A 8 12.26 10.58 10.20
N THR A 9 11.30 9.67 10.13
CA THR A 9 10.96 8.94 8.91
C THR A 9 10.22 9.94 8.03
N ALA A 10 10.94 10.91 7.48
CA ALA A 10 10.37 11.89 6.58
C ALA A 10 9.74 11.11 5.42
N ILE A 11 8.44 11.33 5.21
CA ILE A 11 7.74 10.77 4.06
C ILE A 11 8.34 11.45 2.84
N VAL A 12 9.09 10.68 2.05
CA VAL A 12 9.75 11.18 0.84
C VAL A 12 8.76 11.08 -0.31
N HIS A 13 8.56 12.21 -0.99
CA HIS A 13 7.74 12.31 -2.20
C HIS A 13 8.64 12.65 -3.39
N GLU A 14 8.44 11.97 -4.52
CA GLU A 14 9.12 12.23 -5.78
C GLU A 14 8.09 12.27 -6.90
N ALA A 15 7.92 13.43 -7.53
CA ALA A 15 6.92 13.61 -8.58
C ALA A 15 7.25 12.75 -9.82
N ILE A 16 6.25 12.06 -10.36
CA ILE A 16 6.30 11.43 -11.68
C ILE A 16 5.74 12.41 -12.72
N ASN A 17 4.61 13.04 -12.39
CA ASN A 17 3.98 14.14 -13.12
C ASN A 17 3.04 14.92 -12.15
N GLU A 18 2.17 15.78 -12.69
CA GLU A 18 1.26 16.61 -11.88
C GLU A 18 0.20 15.81 -11.09
N GLU A 19 -0.11 14.59 -11.51
CA GLU A 19 -1.16 13.74 -10.92
C GLU A 19 -0.62 12.55 -10.11
N TYR A 20 0.63 12.15 -10.33
CA TYR A 20 1.23 10.95 -9.77
C TYR A 20 2.63 11.19 -9.22
N GLU A 21 2.95 10.46 -8.16
CA GLU A 21 4.24 10.52 -7.49
C GLU A 21 4.67 9.15 -6.95
N TYR A 22 5.96 8.99 -6.72
CA TYR A 22 6.47 7.99 -5.79
C TYR A 22 6.41 8.53 -4.37
N ILE A 23 5.93 7.71 -3.44
CA ILE A 23 5.89 8.02 -2.01
C ILE A 23 6.53 6.89 -1.21
N GLN A 24 7.34 7.25 -0.22
CA GLN A 24 7.81 6.32 0.82
C GLN A 24 6.69 6.13 1.85
N TYR A 25 5.82 5.14 1.63
CA TYR A 25 4.63 4.91 2.46
C TYR A 25 4.99 4.54 3.91
N ASN A 26 6.04 3.76 4.10
CA ASN A 26 6.67 3.45 5.38
C ASN A 26 8.13 3.04 5.13
N LYS A 27 8.84 2.52 6.13
CA LYS A 27 10.25 2.09 5.97
C LYS A 27 10.46 0.95 4.95
N GLN A 28 9.41 0.30 4.46
CA GLN A 28 9.47 -0.89 3.60
C GLN A 28 8.94 -0.64 2.18
N LEU A 29 7.90 0.19 2.03
CA LEU A 29 7.18 0.33 0.76
C LEU A 29 7.42 1.70 0.11
N ARG A 30 7.97 1.67 -1.12
CA ARG A 30 7.99 2.81 -2.04
C ARG A 30 6.99 2.56 -3.15
N LEU A 31 5.93 3.38 -3.20
CA LEU A 31 4.71 3.11 -3.97
C LEU A 31 4.41 4.25 -4.92
N ILE A 32 3.65 3.98 -5.98
CA ILE A 32 3.05 5.00 -6.84
C ILE A 32 1.72 5.44 -6.22
N ARG A 33 1.57 6.74 -5.98
CA ARG A 33 0.35 7.37 -5.45
C ARG A 33 -0.23 8.34 -6.47
N SER A 34 -1.55 8.33 -6.60
CA SER A 34 -2.30 9.39 -7.26
C SER A 34 -2.56 10.51 -6.25
N VAL A 35 -2.04 11.70 -6.55
CA VAL A 35 -2.06 12.85 -5.63
C VAL A 35 -3.49 13.36 -5.39
N LYS A 36 -4.32 13.31 -6.43
CA LYS A 36 -5.67 13.88 -6.43
C LYS A 36 -6.63 13.19 -5.46
N ASP A 37 -6.55 11.87 -5.37
CA ASP A 37 -7.51 11.05 -4.61
C ASP A 37 -6.86 10.10 -3.60
N ASP A 38 -5.56 10.24 -3.34
CA ASP A 38 -4.82 9.49 -2.33
C ASP A 38 -4.88 7.96 -2.54
N MET A 39 -4.97 7.53 -3.80
CA MET A 39 -5.04 6.12 -4.20
C MET A 39 -3.65 5.59 -4.59
N TYR A 40 -3.39 4.34 -4.28
CA TYR A 40 -2.09 3.69 -4.46
C TYR A 40 -2.14 2.64 -5.56
N GLN A 41 -1.16 2.63 -6.46
CA GLN A 41 -1.12 1.64 -7.53
C GLN A 41 -0.76 0.26 -6.96
N MET A 42 -1.65 -0.71 -7.14
CA MET A 42 -1.49 -2.06 -6.59
C MET A 42 -0.24 -2.76 -7.13
N GLN A 43 0.10 -2.57 -8.40
CA GLN A 43 1.31 -3.15 -8.99
C GLN A 43 2.58 -2.66 -8.27
N SER A 44 2.65 -1.38 -7.90
CA SER A 44 3.77 -0.84 -7.12
C SER A 44 3.91 -1.48 -5.74
N ILE A 45 2.80 -1.90 -5.12
CA ILE A 45 2.81 -2.66 -3.85
C ILE A 45 3.43 -4.04 -4.07
N LEU A 46 2.99 -4.77 -5.11
CA LEU A 46 3.52 -6.09 -5.43
C LEU A 46 5.01 -6.04 -5.74
N THR A 47 5.44 -5.03 -6.51
CA THR A 47 6.86 -4.79 -6.81
C THR A 47 7.67 -4.49 -5.55
N ALA A 48 7.19 -3.60 -4.67
CA ALA A 48 7.86 -3.29 -3.42
C ALA A 48 7.96 -4.51 -2.48
N CYS A 49 7.00 -5.44 -2.56
CA CYS A 49 7.01 -6.71 -1.83
C CYS A 49 7.87 -7.82 -2.48
N ALA A 50 8.54 -7.55 -3.61
CA ALA A 50 9.26 -8.55 -4.41
C ALA A 50 8.40 -9.79 -4.73
N THR A 51 7.15 -9.53 -5.08
CA THR A 51 6.15 -10.57 -5.33
C THR A 51 6.47 -11.32 -6.63
N PRO A 52 6.31 -12.65 -6.70
CA PRO A 52 6.48 -13.39 -7.94
C PRO A 52 5.50 -12.91 -9.02
N ASP A 53 5.95 -12.84 -10.28
CA ASP A 53 5.14 -12.39 -11.42
C ASP A 53 3.89 -13.27 -11.69
N THR A 54 3.81 -14.44 -11.06
CA THR A 54 2.63 -15.32 -11.13
C THR A 54 1.44 -14.78 -10.34
N LYS A 55 1.64 -13.92 -9.34
CA LYS A 55 0.56 -13.26 -8.59
C LYS A 55 0.20 -11.95 -9.28
N LYS A 56 -1.03 -11.86 -9.76
CA LYS A 56 -1.58 -10.67 -10.42
C LYS A 56 -2.44 -9.86 -9.45
N PRO A 57 -2.53 -8.53 -9.61
CA PRO A 57 -3.43 -7.70 -8.81
C PRO A 57 -4.86 -8.23 -8.72
N GLN A 58 -5.37 -8.82 -9.80
CA GLN A 58 -6.72 -9.38 -9.85
C GLN A 58 -6.92 -10.55 -8.89
N ASP A 59 -5.90 -11.39 -8.69
CA ASP A 59 -5.99 -12.61 -7.88
C ASP A 59 -6.35 -12.31 -6.42
N TRP A 60 -5.99 -11.13 -5.91
CA TRP A 60 -6.37 -10.71 -4.56
C TRP A 60 -7.88 -10.52 -4.41
N PHE A 61 -8.56 -10.03 -5.45
CA PHE A 61 -10.00 -9.76 -5.42
C PHE A 61 -10.85 -11.04 -5.46
N GLU A 62 -10.25 -12.16 -5.88
CA GLU A 62 -10.92 -13.47 -5.95
C GLU A 62 -10.88 -14.24 -4.61
N LEU A 63 -10.21 -13.69 -3.59
CA LEU A 63 -10.10 -14.34 -2.28
C LEU A 63 -11.33 -14.09 -1.42
N ASN A 64 -11.83 -15.16 -0.76
CA ASN A 64 -12.89 -15.03 0.25
C ASN A 64 -12.54 -14.04 1.36
N SER A 65 -11.28 -14.04 1.84
CA SER A 65 -10.83 -13.09 2.85
C SER A 65 -10.82 -11.64 2.36
N THR A 66 -10.65 -11.43 1.06
CA THR A 66 -10.76 -10.09 0.46
C THR A 66 -12.22 -9.67 0.38
N HIS A 67 -13.14 -10.56 0.01
CA HIS A 67 -14.57 -10.25 0.04
C HIS A 67 -15.05 -9.91 1.45
N GLU A 68 -14.63 -10.67 2.47
CA GLU A 68 -14.90 -10.38 3.89
C GLU A 68 -14.34 -9.02 4.31
N LEU A 69 -13.10 -8.71 3.94
CA LEU A 69 -12.51 -7.39 4.22
C LEU A 69 -13.28 -6.27 3.51
N LEU A 70 -13.69 -6.49 2.26
CA LEU A 70 -14.43 -5.48 1.48
C LEU A 70 -15.86 -5.29 2.01
N SER A 71 -16.48 -6.29 2.64
CA SER A 71 -17.82 -6.15 3.23
C SER A 71 -17.84 -5.19 4.43
N GLU A 72 -16.73 -5.04 5.17
CA GLU A 72 -16.60 -4.03 6.23
C GLU A 72 -16.76 -2.59 5.70
N PHE A 73 -16.59 -2.40 4.39
CA PHE A 73 -16.73 -1.11 3.73
C PHE A 73 -18.04 -0.98 2.95
N GLU A 74 -19.05 -1.84 3.18
CA GLU A 74 -20.35 -1.80 2.46
C GLU A 74 -21.08 -0.46 2.53
N HIS A 75 -20.85 0.32 3.60
CA HIS A 75 -21.41 1.66 3.79
C HIS A 75 -20.62 2.75 3.04
N VAL A 76 -19.46 2.39 2.48
CA VAL A 76 -18.63 3.23 1.63
C VAL A 76 -18.84 2.77 0.18
N GLU A 77 -18.91 3.70 -0.77
CA GLU A 77 -18.95 3.30 -2.18
C GLU A 77 -17.69 2.48 -2.51
N LEU A 78 -17.82 1.19 -2.83
CA LEU A 78 -16.69 0.31 -3.16
C LEU A 78 -15.79 0.85 -4.28
N LYS A 79 -16.36 1.64 -5.22
CA LYS A 79 -15.62 2.38 -6.25
C LYS A 79 -14.63 3.42 -5.67
N LYS A 80 -14.80 3.82 -4.42
CA LYS A 80 -13.85 4.65 -3.66
C LYS A 80 -12.73 3.82 -3.04
N MET A 81 -12.92 2.50 -2.87
CA MET A 81 -11.92 1.61 -2.27
C MET A 81 -10.92 1.10 -3.31
N TYR A 82 -11.36 0.86 -4.56
CA TYR A 82 -10.46 0.54 -5.65
C TYR A 82 -11.01 1.00 -7.01
N GLN A 83 -10.12 1.23 -7.96
CA GLN A 83 -10.43 1.67 -9.32
C GLN A 83 -9.49 1.00 -10.32
N ASP A 84 -10.05 0.46 -11.40
CA ASP A 84 -9.24 -0.04 -12.51
C ASP A 84 -8.97 1.09 -13.53
N ARG A 85 -7.71 1.49 -13.67
CA ARG A 85 -7.28 2.63 -14.50
C ARG A 85 -6.44 2.16 -15.69
N GLN A 86 -7.03 1.33 -16.55
CA GLN A 86 -6.35 0.80 -17.75
C GLN A 86 -6.08 1.85 -18.84
N ASN A 87 -6.72 3.02 -18.75
CA ASN A 87 -6.60 4.13 -19.70
C ASN A 87 -5.33 4.98 -19.51
N LEU A 88 -4.54 4.73 -18.47
CA LEU A 88 -3.30 5.47 -18.18
C LEU A 88 -2.10 4.97 -19.02
N PRO A 89 -0.98 5.72 -19.07
CA PRO A 89 0.27 5.25 -19.66
C PRO A 89 0.75 3.93 -19.06
N SER A 90 1.52 3.13 -19.80
CA SER A 90 1.82 1.73 -19.43
C SER A 90 2.45 1.53 -18.04
N HIS A 91 3.21 2.48 -17.52
CA HIS A 91 3.83 2.39 -16.18
C HIS A 91 2.90 2.87 -15.05
N LEU A 92 1.82 3.58 -15.39
CA LEU A 92 0.81 4.09 -14.45
C LEU A 92 -0.48 3.27 -14.48
N LYS A 93 -0.81 2.61 -15.60
CA LYS A 93 -2.04 1.82 -15.69
C LYS A 93 -2.07 0.67 -14.68
N GLY A 94 -3.27 0.34 -14.22
CA GLY A 94 -3.48 -0.77 -13.30
C GLY A 94 -4.60 -0.49 -12.31
N ILE A 95 -4.72 -1.38 -11.33
CA ILE A 95 -5.66 -1.22 -10.22
C ILE A 95 -5.06 -0.29 -9.19
N TYR A 96 -5.82 0.73 -8.82
CA TYR A 96 -5.52 1.66 -7.74
C TYR A 96 -6.41 1.35 -6.54
N VAL A 97 -5.85 1.42 -5.35
CA VAL A 97 -6.52 1.04 -4.09
C VAL A 97 -6.38 2.14 -3.05
N HIS A 98 -7.39 2.26 -2.19
CA HIS A 98 -7.36 3.20 -1.07
C HIS A 98 -6.31 2.78 -0.04
N LYS A 99 -5.72 3.75 0.68
CA LYS A 99 -4.62 3.53 1.65
C LYS A 99 -4.88 2.42 2.67
N PHE A 100 -6.13 2.24 3.10
CA PHE A 100 -6.50 1.21 4.08
C PHE A 100 -6.34 -0.23 3.56
N LEU A 101 -6.33 -0.42 2.23
CA LEU A 101 -6.12 -1.73 1.62
C LEU A 101 -4.62 -2.05 1.41
N VAL A 102 -3.73 -1.05 1.45
CA VAL A 102 -2.30 -1.21 1.13
C VAL A 102 -1.65 -2.28 1.99
N SER A 103 -1.87 -2.25 3.32
CA SER A 103 -1.26 -3.23 4.23
C SER A 103 -1.80 -4.64 4.00
N SER A 104 -3.11 -4.79 3.76
CA SER A 104 -3.73 -6.09 3.48
C SER A 104 -3.16 -6.72 2.20
N ILE A 105 -3.06 -5.92 1.14
CA ILE A 105 -2.50 -6.36 -0.14
C ILE A 105 -1.02 -6.70 0.02
N ALA A 106 -0.25 -5.89 0.73
CA ALA A 106 1.17 -6.15 0.97
C ALA A 106 1.39 -7.45 1.78
N MET A 107 0.53 -7.74 2.76
CA MET A 107 0.55 -9.01 3.52
C MET A 107 0.22 -10.21 2.64
N TRP A 108 -0.79 -10.10 1.76
CA TRP A 108 -1.11 -11.15 0.79
C TRP A 108 0.02 -11.36 -0.22
N ALA A 109 0.61 -10.27 -0.71
CA ALA A 109 1.71 -10.27 -1.66
C ALA A 109 2.93 -10.97 -1.06
N SER A 110 3.31 -10.58 0.16
CA SER A 110 4.41 -11.15 0.93
C SER A 110 4.06 -11.24 2.42
N PRO A 111 3.88 -12.46 2.97
CA PRO A 111 3.62 -12.64 4.41
C PRO A 111 4.73 -12.07 5.31
N ARG A 112 5.96 -11.89 4.78
CA ARG A 112 7.06 -11.21 5.49
C ARG A 112 6.71 -9.76 5.82
N TYR A 113 5.86 -9.11 5.02
CA TYR A 113 5.39 -7.77 5.30
C TYR A 113 4.63 -7.68 6.63
N ALA A 114 3.85 -8.72 6.97
CA ALA A 114 3.13 -8.78 8.24
C ALA A 114 4.07 -8.66 9.44
N TRP A 115 5.23 -9.32 9.39
CA TRP A 115 6.25 -9.22 10.44
C TRP A 115 6.75 -7.79 10.66
N TYR A 116 6.99 -7.02 9.58
CA TYR A 116 7.40 -5.62 9.72
C TYR A 116 6.32 -4.76 10.36
N ILE A 117 5.05 -5.02 10.05
CA ILE A 117 3.92 -4.32 10.68
C ILE A 117 3.80 -4.69 12.16
N TYR A 118 3.91 -5.97 12.51
CA TYR A 118 3.84 -6.40 13.91
C TYR A 118 4.94 -5.77 14.75
N ARG A 119 6.18 -5.73 14.25
CA ARG A 119 7.27 -5.02 14.92
C ARG A 119 7.01 -3.53 15.08
N LEU A 120 6.47 -2.87 14.06
CA LEU A 120 6.11 -1.45 14.15
C LEU A 120 5.04 -1.21 15.21
N LEU A 121 4.02 -2.08 15.28
CA LEU A 121 2.96 -1.98 16.28
C LEU A 121 3.50 -2.20 17.70
N ASP A 122 4.41 -3.16 17.88
CA ASP A 122 5.07 -3.46 19.15
C ASP A 122 5.89 -2.23 19.64
N GLU A 123 6.73 -1.67 18.77
CA GLU A 123 7.51 -0.44 19.05
C GLU A 123 6.61 0.75 19.41
N VAL A 124 5.45 0.88 18.75
CA VAL A 124 4.46 1.92 19.04
C VAL A 124 3.80 1.68 20.39
N ALA A 125 3.40 0.45 20.68
CA ALA A 125 2.73 0.09 21.93
C ALA A 125 3.65 0.32 23.13
N GLU A 126 4.93 -0.06 23.04
CA GLU A 126 5.95 0.22 24.06
C GLU A 126 6.13 1.72 24.33
N LYS A 127 5.97 2.57 23.31
CA LYS A 127 6.12 4.03 23.46
C LYS A 127 4.95 4.67 24.23
N TYR A 128 3.77 4.05 24.21
CA TYR A 128 2.54 4.59 24.80
C TYR A 128 2.08 3.83 26.06
N MET A 129 2.84 2.83 26.51
CA MET A 129 2.70 2.14 27.80
C MET A 129 3.74 2.65 28.80
#